data_AF-M0B8Z6-F1
#
_entry.id   AF-M0B8Z6-F1
#
_cell.length_a   1.000
_cell.length_b   1.000
_cell.length_c   1.000
_cell.angle_alpha   90.00
_cell.angle_beta   90.00
_cell.angle_gamma   90.00
#
_symmetry.space_group_name_H-M   'P 1'
#
loop_
_entity.id
_entity.type
_entity.pdbx_description
1 polymer ?
#
loop_
_entity_poly.entity_id
_entity_poly.type
_entity_poly.pdbx_seq_one_letter_code
_entity_poly.pdbx_strand_id
1 'polypeptide(L)'
;MRDQLRAGIAIYNDAFYHAAHDVWEPTWLDLETGTDDEQLLHGLIQTSAAVHHAHSHNWEGAVGLAERAHGYLRALPPTYRNIELQPIRSFLTSLADDPELVERRPPVRIEHEGTVPSLATLDLDSTLIAAPVLAEATGYETAPIEQAREYAESDLEAGGDDSRFIALLFDFVREDDARGIVYQRLTSHVERRQTRESDVEGLF
;
A
#
# COMPACT_ATOMS: atom_id res chain seq x y z
N MET A 1 -8.22 9.64 0.09
CA MET A 1 -6.76 9.73 0.22
C MET A 1 -6.24 9.27 1.59
N ARG A 2 -6.92 9.53 2.72
CA ARG A 2 -6.41 9.13 4.05
C ARG A 2 -6.08 7.62 4.11
N ASP A 3 -6.99 6.77 3.64
CA ASP A 3 -6.80 5.31 3.70
C ASP A 3 -5.78 4.83 2.66
N GLN A 4 -5.69 5.48 1.49
CA GLN A 4 -4.62 5.25 0.52
C GLN A 4 -3.23 5.60 1.09
N LEU A 5 -3.10 6.74 1.79
CA LEU A 5 -1.87 7.09 2.49
C LEU A 5 -1.54 6.03 3.54
N ARG A 6 -2.51 5.67 4.38
CA ARG A 6 -2.30 4.69 5.46
C ARG A 6 -1.93 3.31 4.94
N ALA A 7 -2.59 2.82 3.89
CA ALA A 7 -2.31 1.53 3.25
C ALA A 7 -0.92 1.49 2.60
N GLY A 8 -0.58 2.49 1.77
CA GLY A 8 0.74 2.55 1.12
C GLY A 8 1.87 2.72 2.13
N ILE A 9 1.66 3.51 3.19
CA ILE A 9 2.63 3.67 4.28
C ILE A 9 2.85 2.35 5.02
N ALA A 10 1.79 1.58 5.29
CA ALA A 10 1.91 0.28 5.92
C ALA A 10 2.69 -0.72 5.05
N ILE A 11 2.39 -0.79 3.75
CA ILE A 11 3.11 -1.62 2.77
C ILE A 11 4.60 -1.22 2.73
N TYR A 12 4.89 0.08 2.68
CA TYR A 12 6.26 0.61 2.72
C TYR A 12 6.98 0.26 4.03
N ASN A 13 6.34 0.49 5.18
CA ASN A 13 6.93 0.25 6.51
C ASN A 13 7.20 -1.24 6.77
N ASP A 14 6.45 -2.14 6.14
CA ASP A 14 6.65 -3.60 6.17
C ASP A 14 7.53 -4.09 5.00
N ALA A 15 8.35 -3.19 4.45
CA ALA A 15 9.42 -3.46 3.48
C ALA A 15 9.00 -3.89 2.07
N PHE A 16 7.71 -3.75 1.71
CA PHE A 16 7.22 -3.88 0.34
C PHE A 16 7.43 -2.57 -0.43
N TYR A 17 8.69 -2.09 -0.47
CA TYR A 17 9.03 -0.75 -0.97
C TYR A 17 8.67 -0.51 -2.43
N HIS A 18 8.74 -1.53 -3.28
CA HIS A 18 8.27 -1.36 -4.66
C HIS A 18 6.75 -1.16 -4.63
N ALA A 19 6.00 -2.18 -4.19
CA ALA A 19 4.54 -2.23 -4.24
C ALA A 19 3.80 -1.06 -3.56
N ALA A 20 4.40 -0.39 -2.58
CA ALA A 20 3.76 0.77 -1.94
C ALA A 20 3.38 1.88 -2.94
N HIS A 21 4.09 2.01 -4.07
CA HIS A 21 3.71 2.99 -5.10
C HIS A 21 2.36 2.68 -5.78
N ASP A 22 1.98 1.41 -5.92
CA ASP A 22 0.76 0.99 -6.61
C ASP A 22 -0.50 1.43 -5.85
N VAL A 23 -0.38 1.64 -4.53
CA VAL A 23 -1.47 2.20 -3.72
C VAL A 23 -1.71 3.69 -4.04
N TRP A 24 -0.65 4.44 -4.29
CA TRP A 24 -0.71 5.89 -4.45
C TRP A 24 -0.88 6.33 -5.90
N GLU A 25 -0.34 5.56 -6.86
CA GLU A 25 -0.30 5.92 -8.28
C GLU A 25 -1.69 6.24 -8.86
N PRO A 26 -2.76 5.44 -8.63
CA PRO A 26 -4.08 5.76 -9.16
C PRO A 26 -4.61 7.10 -8.65
N THR A 27 -4.43 7.38 -7.35
CA THR A 27 -4.84 8.68 -6.78
C THR A 27 -3.98 9.81 -7.32
N TRP A 28 -2.69 9.59 -7.52
CA TRP A 28 -1.78 10.60 -8.07
C TRP A 28 -2.12 10.97 -9.52
N LEU A 29 -2.42 9.97 -10.37
CA LEU A 29 -2.77 10.19 -11.78
C LEU A 29 -4.05 11.02 -11.96
N ASP A 30 -4.95 10.99 -10.98
CA ASP A 30 -6.21 11.75 -10.99
C ASP A 30 -6.07 13.20 -10.48
N LEU A 31 -4.90 13.58 -9.94
CA LEU A 31 -4.67 14.91 -9.37
C LEU A 31 -4.22 15.93 -10.43
N GLU A 32 -4.62 17.17 -10.22
CA GLU A 32 -4.09 18.29 -10.99
C GLU A 32 -2.60 18.50 -10.67
N THR A 33 -1.79 18.64 -11.73
CA THR A 33 -0.35 18.89 -11.62
C THR A 33 -0.05 20.15 -10.82
N GLY A 34 0.89 20.04 -9.87
CA GLY A 34 1.36 21.17 -9.08
C GLY A 34 0.52 21.49 -7.84
N THR A 35 -0.49 20.66 -7.52
CA THR A 35 -1.18 20.71 -6.23
C THR A 35 -0.33 20.08 -5.12
N ASP A 36 -0.52 20.50 -3.87
CA ASP A 36 0.23 19.95 -2.73
C ASP A 36 0.00 18.44 -2.55
N ASP A 37 -1.19 17.94 -2.87
CA ASP A 37 -1.49 16.50 -2.83
C ASP A 37 -0.73 15.74 -3.93
N GLU A 38 -0.64 16.29 -5.14
CA GLU A 38 0.15 15.70 -6.22
C GLU A 38 1.62 15.63 -5.83
N GLN A 39 2.17 16.73 -5.31
CA GLN A 39 3.55 16.79 -4.83
C GLN A 39 3.82 15.80 -3.68
N LEU A 40 2.85 15.62 -2.77
CA LEU A 40 2.97 14.64 -1.69
C LEU A 40 3.06 13.22 -2.26
N LEU A 41 2.07 12.81 -3.07
CA LEU A 41 2.03 11.44 -3.59
C LEU A 41 3.21 11.15 -4.50
N HIS A 42 3.59 12.09 -5.36
CA HIS A 42 4.75 11.95 -6.22
C HIS A 42 6.04 11.82 -5.40
N GLY A 43 6.20 12.62 -4.34
CA GLY A 43 7.32 12.51 -3.41
C GLY A 43 7.37 11.16 -2.68
N LEU A 44 6.23 10.64 -2.24
CA LEU A 44 6.14 9.33 -1.57
C LEU A 44 6.43 8.17 -2.54
N ILE A 45 5.85 8.19 -3.75
CA ILE A 45 6.13 7.21 -4.82
C ILE A 45 7.64 7.16 -5.12
N GLN A 46 8.26 8.32 -5.33
CA GLN A 46 9.70 8.42 -5.62
C GLN A 46 10.55 7.99 -4.42
N THR A 47 10.12 8.26 -3.19
CA THR A 47 10.77 7.76 -1.96
C THR A 47 10.78 6.23 -1.94
N SER A 48 9.63 5.63 -2.24
CA SER A 48 9.45 4.18 -2.32
C SER A 48 10.37 3.54 -3.36
N ALA A 49 10.37 4.12 -4.57
CA ALA A 49 11.22 3.67 -5.67
C ALA A 49 12.72 3.83 -5.35
N ALA A 50 13.12 4.95 -4.74
CA ALA A 50 14.52 5.17 -4.34
C ALA A 50 15.03 4.09 -3.39
N VAL A 51 14.22 3.72 -2.39
CA VAL A 51 14.56 2.66 -1.44
C VAL A 51 14.63 1.30 -2.13
N HIS A 52 13.66 0.98 -2.99
CA HIS A 52 13.67 -0.28 -3.76
C HIS A 52 14.92 -0.39 -4.66
N HIS A 53 15.27 0.69 -5.35
CA HIS A 53 16.47 0.75 -6.19
C HIS A 53 17.74 0.54 -5.37
N ALA A 54 17.84 1.17 -4.20
CA ALA A 54 18.98 0.98 -3.31
C ALA A 54 19.08 -0.49 -2.86
N HIS A 55 17.98 -1.12 -2.43
CA HIS A 55 18.00 -2.55 -2.07
C HIS A 55 18.34 -3.49 -3.24
N SER A 56 18.14 -3.04 -4.48
CA SER A 56 18.50 -3.78 -5.69
C SER A 56 19.92 -3.49 -6.19
N HIS A 57 20.72 -2.74 -5.42
CA HIS A 57 22.04 -2.22 -5.78
C HIS A 57 22.06 -1.36 -7.06
N ASN A 58 20.91 -0.77 -7.40
CA ASN A 58 20.81 0.24 -8.45
C ASN A 58 21.07 1.63 -7.86
N TRP A 59 22.34 1.90 -7.55
CA TRP A 59 22.77 3.10 -6.84
C TRP A 59 22.48 4.40 -7.58
N GLU A 60 22.79 4.45 -8.87
CA GLU A 60 22.54 5.63 -9.70
C GLU A 60 21.05 5.96 -9.76
N GLY A 61 20.21 4.93 -9.95
CA GLY A 61 18.76 5.10 -9.90
C GLY A 61 18.28 5.57 -8.53
N ALA A 62 18.78 4.98 -7.44
CA ALA A 62 18.41 5.37 -6.08
C ALA A 62 18.71 6.84 -5.80
N VAL A 63 19.89 7.33 -6.17
CA VAL A 63 20.29 8.74 -6.00
C VAL A 63 19.35 9.67 -6.77
N GLY A 64 19.13 9.41 -8.06
CA GLY A 64 18.29 10.28 -8.89
C GLY A 64 16.82 10.32 -8.42
N LEU A 65 16.28 9.19 -7.95
CA LEU A 65 14.95 9.12 -7.37
C LEU A 65 14.89 9.85 -6.01
N ALA A 66 15.92 9.71 -5.17
CA ALA A 66 15.99 10.37 -3.87
C ALA A 66 16.03 11.91 -4.00
N GLU A 67 16.80 12.44 -4.94
CA GLU A 67 16.87 13.88 -5.22
C GLU A 67 15.52 14.44 -5.69
N ARG A 68 14.83 13.73 -6.60
CA ARG A 68 13.49 14.11 -7.09
C ARG A 68 12.45 14.06 -5.97
N ALA A 69 12.41 12.96 -5.23
CA ALA A 69 11.52 12.79 -4.08
C ALA A 69 11.70 13.94 -3.08
N HIS A 70 12.96 14.28 -2.76
CA HIS A 70 13.27 15.38 -1.87
C HIS A 70 12.80 16.73 -2.45
N GLY A 71 12.98 16.95 -3.76
CA GLY A 71 12.50 18.13 -4.46
C GLY A 71 11.00 18.36 -4.30
N TYR A 72 10.20 17.31 -4.54
CA TYR A 72 8.75 17.32 -4.37
C TYR A 72 8.35 17.59 -2.93
N LEU A 73 8.89 16.79 -2.00
CA LEU A 73 8.52 16.90 -0.59
C LEU A 73 8.96 18.23 0.03
N ARG A 74 10.07 18.85 -0.39
CA ARG A 74 10.57 20.13 0.16
C ARG A 74 9.60 21.29 -0.08
N ALA A 75 8.77 21.24 -1.13
CA ALA A 75 7.81 22.28 -1.43
C ALA A 75 6.67 22.37 -0.39
N LEU A 76 6.45 21.30 0.37
CA LEU A 76 5.36 21.19 1.33
C LEU A 76 5.75 21.72 2.73
N PRO A 77 4.78 22.04 3.60
CA PRO A 77 5.05 22.30 5.02
C PRO A 77 5.75 21.12 5.72
N PRO A 78 6.40 21.29 6.88
CA PRO A 78 7.07 20.20 7.60
C PRO A 78 6.16 19.01 7.93
N THR A 79 4.89 19.28 8.17
CA THR A 79 3.82 18.28 8.33
C THR A 79 2.76 18.54 7.29
N TYR A 80 2.37 17.53 6.52
CA TYR A 80 1.31 17.63 5.52
C TYR A 80 0.49 16.34 5.50
N ARG A 81 -0.84 16.44 5.43
CA ARG A 81 -1.76 15.28 5.53
C ARG A 81 -1.45 14.34 6.71
N ASN A 82 -1.07 14.92 7.86
CA ASN A 82 -0.67 14.21 9.08
C ASN A 82 0.56 13.29 8.93
N ILE A 83 1.43 13.58 7.95
CA ILE A 83 2.73 12.93 7.77
C ILE A 83 3.83 13.93 8.14
N GLU A 84 4.76 13.49 8.99
CA GLU A 84 5.97 14.23 9.31
C GLU A 84 6.99 14.07 8.17
N LEU A 85 7.22 15.13 7.39
CA LEU A 85 8.06 15.07 6.19
C LEU A 85 9.54 15.27 6.50
N GLN A 86 9.90 15.86 7.64
CA GLN A 86 11.29 16.16 7.97
C GLN A 86 12.18 14.89 8.10
N PRO A 87 11.74 13.80 8.75
CA PRO A 87 12.48 12.53 8.75
C PRO A 87 12.70 11.97 7.35
N ILE A 88 11.66 12.02 6.50
CA ILE A 88 11.71 11.52 5.12
C ILE A 88 12.72 12.33 4.30
N ARG A 89 12.62 13.66 4.33
CA ARG A 89 13.56 14.56 3.64
C ARG A 89 15.01 14.31 4.08
N SER A 90 15.25 14.18 5.38
CA SER A 90 16.59 13.95 5.93
C SER A 90 17.16 12.60 5.48
N PHE A 91 16.31 11.57 5.42
CA PHE A 91 16.69 10.27 4.87
C PHE A 91 17.02 10.35 3.39
N LEU A 92 16.21 11.04 2.59
CA LEU A 92 16.43 11.19 1.15
C LEU A 92 17.74 11.92 0.83
N THR A 93 18.06 12.98 1.59
CA THR A 93 19.39 13.63 1.48
C THR A 93 20.51 12.64 1.77
N SER A 94 20.40 11.88 2.86
CA SER A 94 21.42 10.89 3.23
C SER A 94 21.55 9.77 2.19
N LEU A 95 20.44 9.35 1.59
CA LEU A 95 20.41 8.30 0.57
C LEU A 95 21.00 8.79 -0.76
N ALA A 96 20.77 10.05 -1.12
CA ALA A 96 21.37 10.66 -2.31
C ALA A 96 22.89 10.82 -2.17
N ASP A 97 23.37 11.17 -0.97
CA ASP A 97 24.80 11.29 -0.68
C ASP A 97 25.50 9.91 -0.59
N ASP A 98 24.78 8.89 -0.12
CA ASP A 98 25.31 7.57 0.18
C ASP A 98 24.23 6.47 -0.02
N PRO A 99 24.03 5.97 -1.26
CA PRO A 99 22.96 5.02 -1.56
C PRO A 99 23.16 3.65 -0.90
N GLU A 100 24.40 3.29 -0.54
CA GLU A 100 24.70 2.06 0.21
C GLU A 100 24.24 2.13 1.68
N LEU A 101 23.73 3.29 2.14
CA LEU A 101 23.24 3.49 3.51
C LEU A 101 22.22 2.41 3.93
N VAL A 102 21.42 1.93 2.99
CA VAL A 102 20.39 0.90 3.22
C VAL A 102 20.97 -0.46 3.62
N GLU A 103 22.24 -0.73 3.31
CA GLU A 103 22.92 -1.95 3.78
C GLU A 103 23.33 -1.87 5.25
N ARG A 104 23.47 -0.65 5.77
CA ARG A 104 23.98 -0.39 7.13
C ARG A 104 22.87 -0.11 8.14
N ARG A 105 21.71 0.32 7.68
CA ARG A 105 20.55 0.61 8.53
C ARG A 105 19.24 0.51 7.75
N PRO A 106 18.11 0.23 8.42
CA PRO A 106 16.82 0.24 7.75
C PRO A 106 16.49 1.63 7.20
N PRO A 107 15.68 1.70 6.11
CA PRO A 107 15.08 2.93 5.63
C PRO A 107 14.27 3.66 6.71
N VAL A 108 13.96 4.94 6.46
CA VAL A 108 13.07 5.72 7.32
C VAL A 108 11.73 5.01 7.47
N ARG A 109 11.12 5.03 8.66
CA ARG A 109 9.72 4.64 8.81
C ARG A 109 8.85 5.87 8.67
N ILE A 110 7.74 5.75 7.95
CA ILE A 110 6.81 6.85 7.73
C ILE A 110 5.74 6.82 8.81
N GLU A 111 5.62 7.93 9.54
CA GLU A 111 4.56 8.17 10.52
C GLU A 111 3.34 8.77 9.84
N HIS A 112 2.15 8.34 10.26
CA HIS A 112 0.87 8.91 9.83
C HIS A 112 -0.10 8.96 11.01
N GLU A 113 -0.65 10.15 11.25
CA GLU A 113 -1.61 10.40 12.34
C GLU A 113 -1.05 10.04 13.74
N GLY A 114 0.23 10.33 14.00
CA GLY A 114 0.85 10.06 15.30
C GLY A 114 1.22 8.58 15.53
N THR A 115 1.11 7.73 14.51
CA THR A 115 1.39 6.29 14.58
C THR A 115 2.29 5.86 13.45
N VAL A 116 2.92 4.68 13.56
CA VAL A 116 3.69 4.06 12.47
C VAL A 116 2.85 2.91 11.90
N PRO A 117 2.06 3.13 10.83
CA PRO A 117 1.24 2.08 10.25
C PRO A 117 2.10 0.91 9.78
N SER A 118 1.59 -0.29 9.99
CA SER A 118 2.07 -1.58 9.47
C SER A 118 0.85 -2.39 9.03
N LEU A 119 1.04 -3.45 8.22
CA LEU A 119 -0.03 -4.32 7.74
C LEU A 119 -0.86 -4.88 8.90
N ALA A 120 -0.20 -5.22 10.02
CA ALA A 120 -0.81 -5.71 11.26
C ALA A 120 -1.78 -4.72 11.94
N THR A 121 -1.64 -3.42 11.66
CA THR A 121 -2.36 -2.34 12.36
C THR A 121 -3.39 -1.62 11.48
N LEU A 122 -3.54 -2.02 10.21
CA LEU A 122 -4.50 -1.40 9.31
C LEU A 122 -5.93 -1.61 9.81
N ASP A 123 -6.74 -0.57 9.67
CA ASP A 123 -8.19 -0.66 9.78
C ASP A 123 -8.79 -1.32 8.53
N LEU A 124 -10.11 -1.45 8.51
CA LEU A 124 -10.83 -2.13 7.43
C LEU A 124 -10.56 -1.47 6.07
N ASP A 125 -10.85 -0.18 5.93
CA ASP A 125 -10.74 0.53 4.66
C ASP A 125 -9.30 0.47 4.10
N SER A 126 -8.30 0.67 4.96
CA SER A 126 -6.90 0.57 4.53
C SER A 126 -6.49 -0.87 4.19
N THR A 127 -7.06 -1.88 4.87
CA THR A 127 -6.81 -3.30 4.56
C THR A 127 -7.38 -3.68 3.21
N LEU A 128 -8.60 -3.23 2.89
CA LEU A 128 -9.24 -3.47 1.60
C LEU A 128 -8.45 -2.85 0.44
N ILE A 129 -7.81 -1.70 0.67
CA ILE A 129 -6.92 -1.05 -0.30
C ILE A 129 -5.59 -1.82 -0.44
N ALA A 130 -4.99 -2.24 0.67
CA ALA A 130 -3.68 -2.90 0.68
C ALA A 130 -3.71 -4.32 0.09
N ALA A 131 -4.82 -5.06 0.26
CA ALA A 131 -4.91 -6.47 -0.09
C ALA A 131 -4.56 -6.80 -1.57
N PRO A 132 -5.14 -6.15 -2.60
CA PRO A 132 -4.80 -6.47 -3.99
C PRO A 132 -3.34 -6.14 -4.34
N VAL A 133 -2.82 -5.01 -3.84
CA VAL A 133 -1.42 -4.62 -4.05
C VAL A 133 -0.47 -5.63 -3.40
N LEU A 134 -0.76 -6.07 -2.18
CA LEU A 134 0.03 -7.08 -1.50
C LEU A 134 -0.04 -8.44 -2.23
N ALA A 135 -1.18 -8.79 -2.81
CA ALA A 135 -1.35 -10.02 -3.58
C ALA A 135 -0.41 -10.04 -4.78
N GLU A 136 -0.39 -8.98 -5.57
CA GLU A 136 0.53 -8.84 -6.70
C GLU A 136 2.00 -8.87 -6.23
N ALA A 137 2.34 -8.09 -5.19
CA ALA A 137 3.68 -8.03 -4.63
C ALA A 137 4.22 -9.37 -4.10
N THR A 138 3.32 -10.27 -3.71
CA THR A 138 3.64 -11.59 -3.17
C THR A 138 3.38 -12.73 -4.17
N GLY A 139 3.04 -12.41 -5.42
CA GLY A 139 2.94 -13.37 -6.53
C GLY A 139 1.61 -14.13 -6.61
N TYR A 140 0.55 -13.62 -6.00
CA TYR A 140 -0.81 -14.17 -6.11
C TYR A 140 -1.62 -13.42 -7.18
N GLU A 141 -2.60 -14.11 -7.78
CA GLU A 141 -3.54 -13.43 -8.68
C GLU A 141 -4.45 -12.49 -7.88
N THR A 142 -4.63 -11.27 -8.39
CA THR A 142 -5.40 -10.20 -7.72
C THR A 142 -6.90 -10.40 -7.87
N ALA A 143 -7.38 -10.99 -8.96
CA ALA A 143 -8.82 -11.08 -9.25
C ALA A 143 -9.67 -11.72 -8.13
N PRO A 144 -9.25 -12.84 -7.48
CA PRO A 144 -9.99 -13.35 -6.32
C PRO A 144 -10.00 -12.39 -5.12
N ILE A 145 -8.92 -11.64 -4.91
CA ILE A 145 -8.81 -10.65 -3.82
C ILE A 145 -9.71 -9.45 -4.07
N GLU A 146 -9.73 -8.94 -5.30
CA GLU A 146 -10.63 -7.86 -5.73
C GLU A 146 -12.09 -8.27 -5.58
N GLN A 147 -12.45 -9.48 -6.03
CA GLN A 147 -13.80 -9.99 -5.88
C GLN A 147 -14.20 -10.18 -4.40
N ALA A 148 -13.27 -10.66 -3.57
CA ALA A 148 -13.51 -10.74 -2.13
C ALA A 148 -13.72 -9.37 -1.49
N ARG A 149 -13.02 -8.33 -1.97
CA ARG A 149 -13.22 -6.94 -1.53
C ARG A 149 -14.64 -6.47 -1.86
N GLU A 150 -15.09 -6.67 -3.09
CA GLU A 150 -16.46 -6.31 -3.51
C GLU A 150 -17.52 -7.02 -2.65
N TYR A 151 -17.30 -8.29 -2.34
CA TYR A 151 -18.18 -9.04 -1.45
C TYR A 151 -18.15 -8.54 -0.01
N ALA A 152 -16.98 -8.15 0.51
CA ALA A 152 -16.86 -7.54 1.82
C ALA A 152 -17.63 -6.20 1.89
N GLU A 153 -17.49 -5.35 0.87
CA GLU A 153 -18.19 -4.07 0.76
C GLU A 153 -19.71 -4.28 0.68
N SER A 154 -20.17 -5.18 -0.18
CA SER A 154 -21.60 -5.52 -0.30
C SER A 154 -22.19 -6.08 1.00
N ASP A 155 -21.45 -6.93 1.72
CA ASP A 155 -21.91 -7.48 3.00
C ASP A 155 -22.05 -6.38 4.06
N LEU A 156 -21.12 -5.41 4.11
CA LEU A 156 -21.20 -4.27 5.03
C LEU A 156 -22.39 -3.36 4.74
N GLU A 157 -22.65 -3.08 3.46
CA GLU A 157 -23.82 -2.29 3.05
C GLU A 157 -25.13 -2.97 3.44
N ALA A 158 -25.16 -4.31 3.47
CA ALA A 158 -26.28 -5.09 3.96
C ALA A 158 -26.35 -5.23 5.50
N GLY A 159 -25.40 -4.65 6.24
CA GLY A 159 -25.31 -4.71 7.71
C GLY A 159 -24.66 -5.99 8.25
N GLY A 160 -23.94 -6.73 7.42
CA GLY A 160 -23.20 -7.95 7.77
C GLY A 160 -21.80 -7.67 8.30
N ASP A 161 -21.69 -7.20 9.54
CA ASP A 161 -20.41 -6.90 10.20
C ASP A 161 -19.54 -8.16 10.45
N ASP A 162 -20.10 -9.36 10.29
CA ASP A 162 -19.43 -10.66 10.41
C ASP A 162 -19.03 -11.28 9.06
N SER A 163 -18.90 -10.45 8.01
CA SER A 163 -18.51 -10.94 6.68
C SER A 163 -17.21 -11.75 6.75
N ARG A 164 -17.30 -12.99 6.26
CA ARG A 164 -16.14 -13.88 6.13
C ARG A 164 -15.06 -13.31 5.22
N PHE A 165 -15.43 -12.49 4.24
CA PHE A 165 -14.48 -11.92 3.30
C PHE A 165 -13.63 -10.85 3.97
N ILE A 166 -14.22 -10.04 4.86
CA ILE A 166 -13.49 -9.12 5.72
C ILE A 166 -12.44 -9.86 6.55
N ALA A 167 -12.84 -10.92 7.25
CA ALA A 167 -11.90 -11.71 8.06
C ALA A 167 -10.76 -12.30 7.23
N LEU A 168 -11.06 -12.87 6.06
CA LEU A 168 -10.04 -13.45 5.19
C LEU A 168 -9.12 -12.40 4.56
N LEU A 169 -9.61 -11.19 4.25
CA LEU A 169 -8.78 -10.09 3.76
C LEU A 169 -7.84 -9.56 4.85
N PHE A 170 -8.32 -9.45 6.10
CA PHE A 170 -7.45 -9.15 7.24
C PHE A 170 -6.38 -10.22 7.42
N ASP A 171 -6.76 -11.50 7.45
CA ASP A 171 -5.81 -12.61 7.60
C ASP A 171 -4.80 -12.62 6.44
N PHE A 172 -5.24 -12.33 5.20
CA PHE A 172 -4.36 -12.29 4.03
C PHE A 172 -3.31 -11.19 4.13
N VAL A 173 -3.72 -10.01 4.60
CA VAL A 173 -2.85 -8.86 4.78
C VAL A 173 -1.88 -9.07 5.94
N ARG A 174 -2.33 -9.67 7.06
CA ARG A 174 -1.59 -9.69 8.33
C ARG A 174 -0.74 -10.94 8.56
N GLU A 175 -1.14 -12.10 8.02
CA GLU A 175 -0.55 -13.39 8.38
C GLU A 175 0.41 -13.89 7.28
N ASP A 176 1.66 -13.39 7.28
CA ASP A 176 2.69 -13.72 6.27
C ASP A 176 2.93 -15.23 6.12
N ASP A 177 3.14 -15.93 7.24
CA ASP A 177 3.40 -17.37 7.27
C ASP A 177 2.21 -18.22 6.78
N ALA A 178 0.99 -17.69 6.89
CA ALA A 178 -0.24 -18.41 6.54
C ALA A 178 -0.89 -17.92 5.23
N ARG A 179 -0.33 -16.89 4.58
CA ARG A 179 -0.98 -16.19 3.46
C ARG A 179 -1.43 -17.12 2.34
N GLY A 180 -0.64 -18.13 2.00
CA GLY A 180 -1.00 -19.12 0.98
C GLY A 180 -2.25 -19.94 1.33
N ILE A 181 -2.42 -20.32 2.60
CA ILE A 181 -3.61 -21.05 3.06
C ILE A 181 -4.82 -20.11 3.09
N VAL A 182 -4.63 -18.86 3.52
CA VAL A 182 -5.69 -17.85 3.53
C VAL A 182 -6.18 -17.56 2.11
N TYR A 183 -5.25 -17.37 1.16
CA TYR A 183 -5.54 -17.15 -0.25
C TYR A 183 -6.41 -18.28 -0.83
N GLN A 184 -6.00 -19.54 -0.64
CA GLN A 184 -6.77 -20.70 -1.11
C GLN A 184 -8.20 -20.74 -0.55
N ARG A 185 -8.36 -20.41 0.74
CA ARG A 185 -9.69 -20.34 1.39
C ARG A 185 -10.53 -19.21 0.83
N LEU A 186 -9.93 -18.03 0.66
CA LEU A 186 -10.58 -16.85 0.09
C LEU A 186 -11.07 -17.15 -1.32
N THR A 187 -10.21 -17.66 -2.21
CA THR A 187 -10.60 -18.03 -3.59
C THR A 187 -11.72 -19.07 -3.59
N SER A 188 -11.62 -20.11 -2.76
CA SER A 188 -12.69 -21.12 -2.64
C SER A 188 -14.03 -20.52 -2.21
N HIS A 189 -14.03 -19.48 -1.37
CA HIS A 189 -15.25 -18.80 -0.93
C HIS A 189 -15.82 -17.88 -2.01
N VAL A 190 -14.95 -17.19 -2.75
CA VAL A 190 -15.32 -16.37 -3.91
C VAL A 190 -16.02 -17.23 -4.96
N GLU A 191 -15.39 -18.32 -5.41
CA GLU A 191 -15.95 -19.23 -6.43
C GLU A 191 -17.34 -19.77 -6.03
N ARG A 192 -17.49 -20.18 -4.76
CA ARG A 192 -18.77 -20.67 -4.23
C ARG A 192 -19.86 -19.61 -4.17
N ARG A 193 -19.51 -18.32 -3.98
CA ARG A 193 -20.50 -17.24 -3.99
C ARG A 193 -20.88 -16.90 -5.44
N GLN A 194 -19.91 -16.80 -6.34
CA GLN A 194 -20.15 -16.58 -7.77
C GLN A 194 -21.06 -17.65 -8.37
N THR A 195 -20.82 -18.95 -8.08
CA THR A 195 -21.69 -20.04 -8.57
C THR A 195 -23.13 -19.88 -8.07
N ARG A 196 -23.32 -19.50 -6.79
CA ARG A 196 -24.66 -19.30 -6.22
C ARG A 196 -25.37 -18.09 -6.85
N GLU A 197 -24.64 -17.02 -7.13
CA GLU A 197 -25.17 -15.83 -7.80
C GLU A 197 -25.57 -16.14 -9.25
N SER A 198 -24.74 -16.86 -10.01
CA SER A 198 -25.06 -17.28 -11.37
C SER A 198 -26.23 -18.26 -11.45
N ASP A 199 -26.35 -19.18 -10.49
CA ASP A 199 -27.48 -20.10 -10.41
C ASP A 199 -28.80 -19.37 -10.16
N VAL A 200 -28.78 -18.27 -9.40
CA VAL A 200 -29.97 -17.44 -9.15
C VAL A 200 -30.34 -16.63 -10.40
N GLU A 201 -29.37 -16.05 -11.10
CA GLU A 201 -29.61 -15.31 -12.35
C GLU A 201 -30.20 -16.19 -13.45
N GLY A 202 -29.80 -17.47 -13.54
CA GLY A 202 -30.34 -18.43 -14.51
C GLY A 202 -31.77 -18.91 -14.23
N LEU A 203 -32.37 -18.52 -13.10
CA LEU A 203 -33.73 -18.90 -12.70
C LEU A 203 -34.79 -17.81 -12.98
N PHE A 204 -34.39 -16.62 -13.42
CA PHE A 204 -35.25 -15.48 -13.76
C PHE A 204 -35.15 -15.09 -15.25
#